data_AF-A0A8J7M5X5-F1
#
_entry.id   AF-A0A8J7M5X5-F1
#
_cell.length_a   1.000
_cell.length_b   1.000
_cell.length_c   1.000
_cell.angle_alpha   90.00
_cell.angle_beta   90.00
_cell.angle_gamma   90.00
#
_symmetry.space_group_name_H-M   'P 1'
#
loop_
_entity.id
_entity.type
_entity.pdbx_description
1 polymer ?
#
loop_
_entity_poly.entity_id
_entity_poly.type
_entity_poly.pdbx_seq_one_letter_code
_entity_poly.pdbx_strand_id
1 'polypeptide(L)'
;MLKHIGLTFAAALLLAGCAETMETGPKSAERENLVVRKAVVQTVDVEGRQVLLRGESGRMLSLDIGPEVRNLDQLESGDVVRLEYYESVAVKMADTSTPGEVTSVEIADRAPEGEKPGIAAGSAVNLVVTFVSYDPETSVVTFTMPDGTVDTTIVKPEMRAFAEARRPGDRVDVTIIRGVAISIEETTG
;
A
#
# COMPACT_ATOMS: atom_id res chain seq x y z
N MET A 1 1.45 -24.21 -76.65
CA MET A 1 0.60 -23.04 -76.95
C MET A 1 -0.85 -23.41 -76.64
N LEU A 2 -1.55 -22.54 -75.91
CA LEU A 2 -3.01 -22.31 -75.88
C LEU A 2 -3.60 -22.22 -74.46
N LYS A 3 -4.48 -21.23 -74.35
CA LYS A 3 -4.91 -20.45 -73.18
C LYS A 3 -6.16 -21.04 -72.47
N HIS A 4 -6.18 -20.82 -71.15
CA HIS A 4 -7.28 -20.46 -70.23
C HIS A 4 -8.60 -21.25 -70.21
N ILE A 5 -8.91 -21.84 -69.04
CA ILE A 5 -10.29 -21.89 -68.50
C ILE A 5 -10.20 -21.62 -66.99
N GLY A 6 -10.91 -20.59 -66.53
CA GLY A 6 -10.91 -20.11 -65.16
C GLY A 6 -11.73 -20.98 -64.22
N LEU A 7 -11.34 -20.95 -62.94
CA LEU A 7 -12.12 -21.50 -61.85
C LEU A 7 -12.24 -20.42 -60.76
N THR A 8 -13.48 -19.99 -60.56
CA THR A 8 -13.92 -19.00 -59.60
C THR A 8 -13.58 -19.45 -58.17
N PHE A 9 -12.74 -18.69 -57.47
CA PHE A 9 -12.41 -18.92 -56.07
C PHE A 9 -13.50 -18.29 -55.20
N ALA A 10 -14.43 -19.11 -54.70
CA ALA A 10 -15.33 -18.69 -53.63
C ALA A 10 -14.56 -18.75 -52.30
N ALA A 11 -14.07 -17.60 -51.85
CA ALA A 11 -13.47 -17.46 -50.52
C ALA A 11 -14.59 -17.40 -49.47
N ALA A 12 -14.88 -18.55 -48.83
CA ALA A 12 -15.65 -18.59 -47.61
C ALA A 12 -14.77 -18.09 -46.45
N LEU A 13 -14.98 -16.84 -46.04
CA LEU A 13 -14.39 -16.28 -44.83
C LEU A 13 -15.07 -16.90 -43.60
N LEU A 14 -14.48 -17.95 -43.04
CA LEU A 14 -14.84 -18.43 -41.70
C LEU A 14 -14.25 -17.46 -40.68
N LEU A 15 -15.08 -16.53 -40.21
CA LEU A 15 -14.85 -15.77 -38.98
C LEU A 15 -14.86 -16.75 -37.80
N ALA A 16 -13.71 -17.35 -37.50
CA ALA A 16 -13.47 -17.92 -36.17
C ALA A 16 -13.32 -16.75 -35.21
N GLY A 17 -14.44 -16.31 -34.64
CA GLY A 17 -14.44 -15.37 -33.53
C GLY A 17 -13.62 -15.96 -32.39
N CYS A 18 -12.52 -15.31 -32.04
CA CYS A 18 -11.91 -15.49 -30.74
C CYS A 18 -12.97 -15.14 -29.71
N ALA A 19 -13.54 -16.15 -29.06
CA ALA A 19 -14.22 -15.97 -27.80
C ALA A 19 -13.14 -15.58 -26.79
N GLU A 20 -12.79 -14.30 -26.74
CA GLU A 20 -12.15 -13.72 -25.57
C GLU A 20 -13.13 -13.95 -24.42
N THR A 21 -12.79 -14.95 -23.60
CA THR A 21 -13.47 -15.17 -22.34
C THR A 21 -13.28 -13.89 -21.55
N MET A 22 -14.33 -13.09 -21.45
CA MET A 22 -14.34 -11.86 -20.67
C MET A 22 -14.10 -12.25 -19.21
N GLU A 23 -12.84 -12.22 -18.77
CA GLU A 23 -12.50 -12.11 -17.36
C GLU A 23 -12.90 -10.69 -16.95
N THR A 24 -14.16 -10.54 -16.52
CA THR A 24 -14.83 -9.25 -16.33
C THR A 24 -14.35 -8.52 -15.08
N GLY A 25 -13.09 -8.09 -15.06
CA GLY A 25 -12.61 -7.10 -14.12
C GLY A 25 -11.09 -7.16 -13.84
N PRO A 26 -10.53 -6.10 -13.24
CA PRO A 26 -9.10 -5.99 -13.02
C PRO A 26 -8.58 -7.08 -12.08
N LYS A 27 -7.42 -7.64 -12.43
CA LYS A 27 -6.74 -8.69 -11.65
C LYS A 27 -5.80 -8.15 -10.59
N SER A 28 -5.57 -6.84 -10.58
CA SER A 28 -4.82 -6.11 -9.56
C SER A 28 -5.37 -4.69 -9.41
N ALA A 29 -5.09 -4.07 -8.26
CA ALA A 29 -5.28 -2.65 -8.02
C ALA A 29 -4.28 -2.19 -6.96
N GLU A 30 -3.93 -0.91 -6.99
CA GLU A 30 -3.01 -0.33 -6.02
C GLU A 30 -3.46 1.07 -5.62
N ARG A 31 -3.05 1.47 -4.42
CA ARG A 31 -3.23 2.82 -3.92
C ARG A 31 -2.02 3.20 -3.10
N GLU A 32 -1.51 4.39 -3.36
CA GLU A 32 -0.52 5.05 -2.51
C GLU A 32 -1.16 6.24 -1.79
N ASN A 33 -0.60 6.60 -0.64
CA ASN A 33 -0.94 7.80 0.10
C ASN A 33 0.31 8.31 0.81
N LEU A 34 0.74 9.51 0.42
CA LEU A 34 1.81 10.25 1.08
C LEU A 34 1.21 11.47 1.78
N VAL A 35 1.37 11.53 3.09
CA VAL A 35 0.88 12.60 3.95
C VAL A 35 2.07 13.31 4.56
N VAL A 36 2.32 14.53 4.09
CA VAL A 36 3.34 15.41 4.66
C VAL A 36 2.69 16.36 5.68
N ARG A 37 3.24 16.45 6.89
CA ARG A 37 2.77 17.33 7.95
C ARG A 37 3.94 17.97 8.68
N LYS A 38 3.72 19.18 9.19
CA LYS A 38 4.62 19.78 10.18
C LYS A 38 4.08 19.51 11.58
N ALA A 39 4.98 19.26 12.50
CA ALA A 39 4.67 19.23 13.92
C ALA A 39 5.77 19.92 14.71
N VAL A 40 5.41 20.46 15.86
CA VAL A 40 6.35 21.04 16.82
C VAL A 40 6.67 19.99 17.86
N VAL A 41 7.95 19.73 18.10
CA VAL A 41 8.40 18.86 19.18
C VAL A 41 8.01 19.47 20.51
N GLN A 42 7.37 18.68 21.36
CA GLN A 42 6.92 19.09 22.68
C GLN A 42 7.81 18.52 23.76
N THR A 43 8.17 17.25 23.65
CA THR A 43 9.11 16.58 24.54
C THR A 43 9.89 15.52 23.77
N VAL A 44 11.12 15.29 24.22
CA VAL A 44 11.99 14.20 23.73
C VAL A 44 12.46 13.44 24.95
N ASP A 45 12.11 12.16 25.04
CA ASP A 45 12.69 11.21 25.98
C ASP A 45 13.74 10.40 25.22
N VAL A 46 15.02 10.72 25.46
CA VAL A 46 16.14 10.05 24.79
C VAL A 46 16.38 8.66 25.38
N GLU A 47 16.15 8.49 26.69
CA GLU A 47 16.36 7.20 27.38
C GLU A 47 15.28 6.20 27.01
N GLY A 48 14.01 6.60 27.08
CA GLY A 48 12.84 5.82 26.65
C GLY A 48 12.63 5.84 25.12
N ARG A 49 13.42 6.64 24.40
CA ARG A 49 13.35 6.84 22.95
C ARG A 49 11.93 7.16 22.46
N GLN A 50 11.30 8.16 23.06
CA GLN A 50 9.96 8.59 22.72
C GLN A 50 9.93 10.08 22.40
N VAL A 51 9.22 10.47 21.35
CA VAL A 51 9.02 11.87 20.96
C VAL A 51 7.55 12.21 20.98
N LEU A 52 7.21 13.32 21.65
CA LEU A 52 5.87 13.87 21.67
C LEU A 52 5.81 15.07 20.72
N LEU A 53 4.91 15.00 19.74
CA LEU A 53 4.76 16.00 18.69
C LEU A 53 3.39 16.67 18.78
N ARG A 54 3.34 17.98 18.55
CA ARG A 54 2.11 18.74 18.38
C ARG A 54 1.92 19.10 16.91
N GLY A 55 0.93 18.49 16.27
CA GLY A 55 0.55 18.86 14.91
C GLY A 55 -0.17 20.20 14.84
N GLU A 56 -0.32 20.74 13.63
CA GLU A 56 -0.99 22.05 13.37
C GLU A 56 -2.43 22.12 13.90
N SER A 57 -3.12 20.98 13.97
CA SER A 57 -4.48 20.89 14.55
C SER A 57 -4.51 20.99 16.10
N GLY A 58 -3.36 21.11 16.74
CA GLY A 58 -3.20 21.06 18.20
C GLY A 58 -3.22 19.65 18.79
N ARG A 59 -3.43 18.61 17.96
CA ARG A 59 -3.38 17.21 18.39
C ARG A 59 -1.94 16.79 18.72
N MET A 60 -1.82 16.01 19.79
CA MET A 60 -0.56 15.42 20.24
C MET A 60 -0.39 14.03 19.64
N LEU A 61 0.82 13.69 19.21
CA LEU A 61 1.22 12.40 18.65
C LEU A 61 2.46 11.92 19.40
N SER A 62 2.38 10.75 20.04
CA SER A 62 3.54 10.09 20.65
C SER A 62 4.12 9.09 19.65
N LEU A 63 5.43 9.14 19.45
CA LEU A 63 6.15 8.23 18.55
C LEU A 63 7.25 7.53 19.34
N ASP A 64 7.20 6.20 19.32
CA ASP A 64 8.28 5.36 19.83
C ASP A 64 9.35 5.21 18.73
N ILE A 65 10.60 5.48 19.10
CA ILE A 65 11.71 5.61 18.19
C ILE A 65 12.62 4.39 18.36
N GLY A 66 12.64 3.50 17.37
CA GLY A 66 13.44 2.27 17.44
C GLY A 66 14.95 2.53 17.59
N PRO A 67 15.72 1.59 18.19
CA PRO A 67 17.13 1.75 18.55
C PRO A 67 18.07 2.07 17.37
N GLU A 68 17.63 1.76 16.14
CA GLU A 68 18.33 2.03 14.90
C GLU A 68 18.45 3.51 14.55
N VAL A 69 17.62 4.36 15.16
CA VAL A 69 17.63 5.82 14.98
C VAL A 69 18.79 6.47 15.72
N ARG A 70 19.57 7.28 14.99
CA ARG A 70 20.69 8.06 15.53
C ARG A 70 20.31 9.53 15.62
N ASN A 71 21.07 10.31 16.39
CA ASN A 71 20.91 11.76 16.54
C ASN A 71 19.57 12.19 17.18
N LEU A 72 18.89 11.30 17.90
CA LEU A 72 17.68 11.64 18.67
C LEU A 72 17.98 12.67 19.76
N ASP A 73 19.20 12.63 20.29
CA ASP A 73 19.77 13.56 21.27
C ASP A 73 19.93 14.99 20.73
N GLN A 74 19.85 15.19 19.41
CA GLN A 74 19.89 16.53 18.80
C GLN A 74 18.50 17.16 18.65
N LEU A 75 17.42 16.41 18.92
CA LEU A 75 16.06 16.90 18.83
C LEU A 75 15.68 17.60 20.14
N GLU A 76 15.18 18.83 20.03
CA GLU A 76 14.80 19.65 21.19
C GLU A 76 13.32 20.04 21.16
N SER A 77 12.76 20.32 22.33
CA SER A 77 11.42 20.91 22.42
C SER A 77 11.40 22.26 21.70
N GLY A 78 10.43 22.44 20.82
CA GLY A 78 10.29 23.64 19.99
C GLY A 78 10.73 23.44 18.54
N ASP A 79 11.47 22.38 18.24
CA ASP A 79 11.85 22.06 16.87
C ASP A 79 10.63 21.82 15.99
N VAL A 80 10.71 22.31 14.76
CA VAL A 80 9.70 22.01 13.73
C VAL A 80 10.18 20.80 12.96
N VAL A 81 9.47 19.70 13.08
CA VAL A 81 9.72 18.49 12.30
C VAL A 81 8.73 18.37 11.16
N ARG A 82 9.24 17.93 10.02
CA ARG A 82 8.46 17.47 8.89
C ARG A 82 8.29 15.97 9.00
N LEU A 83 7.04 15.55 9.14
CA LEU A 83 6.63 14.15 9.10
C LEU A 83 6.11 13.81 7.71
N GLU A 84 6.62 12.73 7.14
CA GLU A 84 6.05 12.09 5.96
C GLU A 84 5.52 10.73 6.37
N TYR A 85 4.22 10.52 6.23
CA TYR A 85 3.61 9.21 6.34
C TYR A 85 3.31 8.69 4.94
N TYR A 86 3.95 7.59 4.54
CA TYR A 86 3.67 6.87 3.31
C TYR A 86 2.92 5.58 3.64
N GLU A 87 1.86 5.30 2.87
CA GLU A 87 1.22 3.99 2.86
C GLU A 87 0.89 3.61 1.43
N SER A 88 1.31 2.42 1.03
CA SER A 88 0.90 1.77 -0.20
C SER A 88 0.16 0.47 0.11
N VAL A 89 -0.95 0.25 -0.57
CA VAL A 89 -1.71 -1.00 -0.55
C VAL A 89 -1.84 -1.47 -1.98
N ALA A 90 -1.28 -2.63 -2.27
CA ALA A 90 -1.45 -3.32 -3.53
C ALA A 90 -2.23 -4.62 -3.29
N VAL A 91 -3.17 -4.91 -4.18
CA VAL A 91 -3.93 -6.16 -4.19
C VAL A 91 -3.83 -6.80 -5.56
N LYS A 92 -3.75 -8.12 -5.58
CA LYS A 92 -3.87 -8.92 -6.80
C LYS A 92 -4.54 -10.25 -6.49
N MET A 93 -5.07 -10.90 -7.52
CA MET A 93 -5.49 -12.30 -7.36
C MET A 93 -4.30 -13.15 -6.93
N ALA A 94 -4.47 -13.97 -5.89
CA ALA A 94 -3.44 -14.88 -5.45
C ALA A 94 -3.31 -16.04 -6.45
N ASP A 95 -2.08 -16.39 -6.79
CA ASP A 95 -1.81 -17.60 -7.57
C ASP A 95 -2.03 -18.83 -6.68
N THR A 96 -2.27 -20.00 -7.30
CA THR A 96 -2.46 -21.26 -6.56
C THR A 96 -1.23 -21.64 -5.72
N SER A 97 -0.04 -21.16 -6.11
CA SER A 97 1.21 -21.35 -5.39
C SER A 97 1.50 -20.30 -4.32
N THR A 98 0.71 -19.23 -4.19
CA THR A 98 0.97 -18.19 -3.18
C THR A 98 0.69 -18.73 -1.77
N PRO A 99 1.70 -18.79 -0.89
CA PRO A 99 1.52 -19.21 0.50
C PRO A 99 0.50 -18.32 1.21
N GLY A 100 -0.33 -18.91 2.06
CA GLY A 100 -1.32 -18.15 2.85
C GLY A 100 -0.73 -17.45 4.08
N GLU A 101 0.58 -17.51 4.28
CA GLU A 101 1.25 -17.03 5.48
C GLU A 101 1.44 -15.51 5.45
N VAL A 102 1.37 -14.89 6.63
CA VAL A 102 1.70 -13.47 6.79
C VAL A 102 3.22 -13.34 6.82
N THR A 103 3.77 -12.54 5.91
CA THR A 103 5.20 -12.16 5.93
C THR A 103 5.32 -10.69 6.27
N SER A 104 6.27 -10.33 7.13
CA SER A 104 6.55 -8.95 7.52
C SER A 104 8.04 -8.66 7.37
N VAL A 105 8.38 -7.52 6.77
CA VAL A 105 9.75 -7.01 6.67
C VAL A 105 9.78 -5.60 7.23
N GLU A 106 10.64 -5.35 8.21
CA GLU A 106 10.91 -4.00 8.70
C GLU A 106 12.01 -3.35 7.84
N ILE A 107 11.78 -2.11 7.44
CA ILE A 107 12.68 -1.29 6.63
C ILE A 107 13.07 -0.10 7.49
N ALA A 108 14.34 0.03 7.85
CA ALA A 108 14.83 1.23 8.50
C ALA A 108 15.97 1.82 7.66
N ASP A 109 15.81 3.09 7.28
CA ASP A 109 16.83 3.89 6.63
C ASP A 109 17.02 5.19 7.44
N ARG A 110 18.26 5.65 7.56
CA ARG A 110 18.62 6.71 8.53
C ARG A 110 19.63 7.68 7.94
N ALA A 111 19.60 8.91 8.42
CA ALA A 111 20.59 9.90 8.08
C ALA A 111 22.01 9.43 8.46
N PRO A 112 23.04 9.70 7.63
CA PRO A 112 24.44 9.51 7.99
C PRO A 112 24.83 10.24 9.30
N GLU A 113 25.89 9.75 9.95
CA GLU A 113 26.43 10.36 11.17
C GLU A 113 26.97 11.77 10.88
N GLY A 114 26.56 12.76 11.68
CA GLY A 114 26.91 14.17 11.47
C GLY A 114 25.98 14.94 10.52
N GLU A 115 25.04 14.28 9.85
CA GLU A 115 23.95 14.95 9.13
C GLU A 115 22.74 15.23 10.03
N LYS A 116 21.83 16.07 9.53
CA LYS A 116 20.60 16.45 10.25
C LYS A 116 19.82 15.20 10.66
N PRO A 117 19.23 15.17 11.88
CA PRO A 117 18.41 14.06 12.32
C PRO A 117 17.30 13.76 11.29
N GLY A 118 17.30 12.52 10.85
CA GLY A 118 16.42 12.00 9.82
C GLY A 118 16.21 10.52 10.04
N ILE A 119 14.95 10.11 10.12
CA ILE A 119 14.53 8.74 10.37
C ILE A 119 13.58 8.38 9.26
N ALA A 120 13.80 7.26 8.57
CA ALA A 120 12.79 6.60 7.77
C ALA A 120 12.61 5.18 8.34
N ALA A 121 11.46 4.90 8.92
CA ALA A 121 11.08 3.58 9.36
C ALA A 121 9.90 3.09 8.52
N GLY A 122 9.81 1.81 8.24
CA GLY A 122 8.77 1.25 7.42
C GLY A 122 8.58 -0.23 7.66
N SER A 123 7.45 -0.74 7.19
CA SER A 123 7.15 -2.16 7.19
C SER A 123 6.46 -2.54 5.90
N ALA A 124 6.76 -3.73 5.39
CA ALA A 124 6.02 -4.36 4.31
C ALA A 124 5.38 -5.64 4.86
N VAL A 125 4.05 -5.73 4.78
CA VAL A 125 3.28 -6.91 5.16
C VAL A 125 2.68 -7.51 3.89
N ASN A 126 2.92 -8.80 3.65
CA ASN A 126 2.20 -9.55 2.62
C ASN A 126 1.34 -10.61 3.30
N LEU A 127 0.08 -10.71 2.86
CA LEU A 127 -0.83 -11.74 3.33
C LEU A 127 -1.83 -12.12 2.24
N VAL A 128 -2.37 -13.33 2.32
CA VAL A 128 -3.48 -13.75 1.45
C VAL A 128 -4.77 -13.79 2.25
N VAL A 129 -5.75 -12.97 1.86
CA VAL A 129 -7.09 -12.98 2.44
C VAL A 129 -8.06 -13.74 1.53
N THR A 130 -9.13 -14.26 2.13
CA THR A 130 -10.25 -14.84 1.36
C THR A 130 -11.39 -13.85 1.29
N PHE A 131 -11.79 -13.46 0.08
CA PHE A 131 -12.90 -12.54 -0.13
C PHE A 131 -14.22 -13.17 0.31
N VAL A 132 -15.04 -12.41 1.05
CA VAL A 132 -16.38 -12.85 1.48
C VAL A 132 -17.45 -12.08 0.73
N SER A 133 -17.43 -10.75 0.77
CA SER A 133 -18.43 -9.91 0.11
C SER A 133 -17.96 -8.47 -0.06
N TYR A 134 -18.56 -7.73 -1.00
CA TYR A 134 -18.40 -6.29 -1.16
C TYR A 134 -19.76 -5.63 -1.30
N ASP A 135 -20.00 -4.58 -0.52
CA ASP A 135 -21.17 -3.72 -0.61
C ASP A 135 -20.77 -2.42 -1.34
N PRO A 136 -21.27 -2.17 -2.57
CA PRO A 136 -20.94 -0.97 -3.32
C PRO A 136 -21.57 0.31 -2.76
N GLU A 137 -22.67 0.22 -2.01
CA GLU A 137 -23.36 1.40 -1.44
C GLU A 137 -22.53 2.00 -0.30
N THR A 138 -22.02 1.13 0.58
CA THR A 138 -21.16 1.55 1.71
C THR A 138 -19.67 1.49 1.38
N SER A 139 -19.31 0.93 0.22
CA SER A 139 -17.93 0.60 -0.18
C SER A 139 -17.21 -0.32 0.82
N VAL A 140 -17.93 -1.15 1.56
CA VAL A 140 -17.33 -2.04 2.57
C VAL A 140 -17.04 -3.41 1.97
N VAL A 141 -15.79 -3.88 2.12
CA VAL A 141 -15.42 -5.28 1.83
C VAL A 141 -15.34 -6.06 3.13
N THR A 142 -15.79 -7.32 3.09
CA THR A 142 -15.62 -8.32 4.14
C THR A 142 -14.68 -9.42 3.63
N PHE A 143 -13.73 -9.84 4.46
CA PHE A 143 -12.75 -10.88 4.11
C PHE A 143 -12.35 -11.69 5.34
N THR A 144 -11.87 -12.91 5.09
CA THR A 144 -11.27 -13.78 6.11
C THR A 144 -9.75 -13.66 6.06
N MET A 145 -9.15 -13.36 7.20
CA MET A 145 -7.71 -13.30 7.43
C MET A 145 -7.09 -14.71 7.45
N PRO A 146 -5.76 -14.84 7.27
CA PRO A 146 -5.07 -16.14 7.36
C PRO A 146 -5.30 -16.94 8.65
N ASP A 147 -5.56 -16.25 9.76
CA ASP A 147 -5.85 -16.84 11.07
C ASP A 147 -7.30 -17.33 11.21
N GLY A 148 -8.15 -17.10 10.19
CA GLY A 148 -9.56 -17.45 10.17
C GLY A 148 -10.49 -16.35 10.70
N THR A 149 -9.96 -15.23 11.19
CA THR A 149 -10.77 -14.10 11.66
C THR A 149 -11.45 -13.40 10.48
N VAL A 150 -12.71 -13.00 10.64
CA VAL A 150 -13.42 -12.20 9.63
C VAL A 150 -13.29 -10.72 9.99
N ASP A 151 -12.86 -9.92 9.02
CA ASP A 151 -12.68 -8.47 9.18
C ASP A 151 -13.32 -7.70 8.01
N THR A 152 -13.46 -6.39 8.19
CA THR A 152 -14.08 -5.47 7.24
C THR A 152 -13.28 -4.20 7.05
N THR A 153 -13.29 -3.63 5.85
CA THR A 153 -12.69 -2.31 5.61
C THR A 153 -13.39 -1.55 4.49
N ILE A 154 -13.26 -0.23 4.50
CA ILE A 154 -13.80 0.64 3.46
C ILE A 154 -12.82 0.69 2.29
N VAL A 155 -13.30 0.27 1.12
CA VAL A 155 -12.58 0.28 -0.16
C VAL A 155 -12.51 1.71 -0.71
N LYS A 156 -11.29 2.18 -0.97
CA LYS A 156 -11.04 3.49 -1.58
C LYS A 156 -11.44 3.47 -3.07
N PRO A 157 -11.85 4.62 -3.65
CA PRO A 157 -12.37 4.69 -5.02
C PRO A 157 -11.53 3.97 -6.08
N GLU A 158 -10.20 4.07 -5.98
CA GLU A 158 -9.22 3.48 -6.90
C GLU A 158 -9.24 1.95 -6.90
N MET A 159 -9.72 1.35 -5.81
CA MET A 159 -9.72 -0.11 -5.58
C MET A 159 -11.11 -0.74 -5.82
N ARG A 160 -12.16 0.07 -6.02
CA ARG A 160 -13.55 -0.41 -6.09
C ARG A 160 -13.78 -1.35 -7.26
N ALA A 161 -13.25 -1.05 -8.44
CA ALA A 161 -13.39 -1.91 -9.62
C ALA A 161 -12.79 -3.32 -9.41
N PHE A 162 -11.71 -3.42 -8.63
CA PHE A 162 -11.14 -4.71 -8.23
C PHE A 162 -12.08 -5.45 -7.28
N ALA A 163 -12.60 -4.77 -6.26
CA ALA A 163 -13.52 -5.35 -5.28
C ALA A 163 -14.83 -5.84 -5.91
N GLU A 164 -15.41 -5.05 -6.83
CA GLU A 164 -16.64 -5.39 -7.58
C GLU A 164 -16.47 -6.64 -8.44
N ALA A 165 -15.25 -6.90 -8.91
CA ALA A 165 -14.93 -8.05 -9.75
C ALA A 165 -14.57 -9.31 -8.95
N ARG A 166 -14.68 -9.30 -7.61
CA ARG A 166 -14.41 -10.47 -6.76
C ARG A 166 -15.67 -11.28 -6.48
N ARG A 167 -15.47 -12.58 -6.25
CA ARG A 167 -16.50 -13.54 -5.85
C ARG A 167 -16.15 -14.13 -4.48
N PRO A 168 -17.16 -14.52 -3.68
CA PRO A 168 -16.91 -15.22 -2.42
C PRO A 168 -15.98 -16.42 -2.62
N GLY A 169 -14.94 -16.53 -1.79
CA GLY A 169 -13.91 -17.56 -1.88
C GLY A 169 -12.68 -17.18 -2.72
N ASP A 170 -12.70 -16.06 -3.46
CA ASP A 170 -11.52 -15.57 -4.16
C ASP A 170 -10.39 -15.31 -3.18
N ARG A 171 -9.20 -15.82 -3.50
CA ARG A 171 -7.98 -15.53 -2.73
C ARG A 171 -7.32 -14.27 -3.29
N VAL A 172 -7.03 -13.32 -2.40
CA VAL A 172 -6.43 -12.03 -2.76
C VAL A 172 -5.12 -11.89 -2.02
N ASP A 173 -4.03 -11.75 -2.77
CA ASP A 173 -2.71 -11.40 -2.26
C ASP A 173 -2.66 -9.89 -2.01
N VAL A 174 -2.38 -9.51 -0.78
CA VAL A 174 -2.41 -8.14 -0.28
C VAL A 174 -1.01 -7.79 0.20
N THR A 175 -0.41 -6.79 -0.42
CA THR A 175 0.84 -6.17 0.02
C THR A 175 0.52 -4.80 0.60
N ILE A 176 0.94 -4.58 1.84
CA ILE A 176 0.83 -3.30 2.53
C ILE A 176 2.22 -2.81 2.87
N ILE A 177 2.61 -1.68 2.32
CA ILE A 177 3.86 -0.99 2.67
C ILE A 177 3.48 0.24 3.46
N ARG A 178 4.09 0.43 4.63
CA ARG A 178 3.97 1.64 5.44
C ARG A 178 5.35 2.21 5.66
N GLY A 179 5.47 3.52 5.63
CA GLY A 179 6.68 4.26 5.91
C GLY A 179 6.35 5.51 6.72
N VAL A 180 7.20 5.83 7.68
CA VAL A 180 7.21 7.11 8.38
C VAL A 180 8.60 7.67 8.23
N ALA A 181 8.71 8.86 7.65
CA ALA A 181 9.91 9.66 7.70
C ALA A 181 9.71 10.86 8.61
N ILE A 182 10.70 11.15 9.45
CA ILE A 182 10.78 12.37 10.26
C ILE A 182 12.07 13.07 9.87
N SER A 183 11.98 14.34 9.50
CA SER A 183 13.14 15.20 9.29
C SER A 183 12.96 16.52 10.01
N ILE A 184 14.05 17.10 10.52
CA ILE A 184 14.02 18.43 11.12
C ILE A 184 14.02 19.48 10.00
N GLU A 185 13.04 20.40 10.03
CA GLU A 185 13.15 21.64 9.26
C GLU A 185 13.94 22.64 10.10
N GLU A 186 15.01 23.22 9.54
CA GLU A 186 15.77 24.26 10.24
C GLU A 186 14.84 25.39 10.68
N THR A 187 14.71 25.56 12.00
CA THR A 187 14.38 26.85 12.58
C THR A 187 15.58 27.75 12.32
N THR A 188 15.45 28.66 11.35
CA THR A 188 16.41 29.75 11.17
C THR A 188 16.45 30.54 12.48
N GLY A 189 17.48 30.30 13.29
CA GLY A 189 17.87 31.12 14.43
C GLY A 189 18.99 32.05 14.02
#